data_AF-A0A9W6YGA5-F1
#
_entry.id   AF-A0A9W6YGA5-F1
#
_cell.length_a   1.000
_cell.length_b   1.000
_cell.length_c   1.000
_cell.angle_alpha   90.00
_cell.angle_beta   90.00
_cell.angle_gamma   90.00
#
_symmetry.space_group_name_H-M   'P 1'
#
loop_
_entity.id
_entity.type
_entity.pdbx_description
1 polymer ?
#
loop_
_entity_poly.entity_id
_entity_poly.type
_entity_poly.pdbx_seq_one_letter_code
_entity_poly.pdbx_strand_id
1 'polypeptide(L)'
;MQGEFVADLTSRDNTARTEQTIVLTEGMTFESGMKALEGVQDFALSIRKSVRVSSFGGEHRYIKCTWVGCPFMVKVYRQVHGAWRISSIIHEHRDCMSELKPTVRQTAAMPTFLSAVHADNSISRRALVQLIQERDGIDLSQHTRSVYRAKEKVLEIVNTELIKSYQLIHSYMDTLMKLNPGSSCSVLRDNHNRFLRGIIILEATARSMSANQNILGIDCSHSKCSNYHGVQMHLVGRDGNLENVTIAFALVESEDIACYTWFVPKVTDAGINLSGLPMFCDRDKALYSVANDLQLNLKFCTQHILRNVNSKFSAFKLATHSSLIWKLQAAYTKAEYDSTLGIIEINAGRNVRDYLAAIDP
;
A
#
# COMPACT_ATOMS: atom_id res chain seq x y z
N MET A 1 26.54 26.74 10.68
CA MET A 1 26.39 25.84 9.53
C MET A 1 25.48 24.70 9.95
N GLN A 2 24.21 24.81 9.60
CA GLN A 2 23.18 23.78 9.78
C GLN A 2 23.29 22.82 8.59
N GLY A 3 23.32 21.52 8.85
CA GLY A 3 23.25 20.48 7.82
C GLY A 3 22.04 19.60 8.09
N GLU A 4 20.94 19.87 7.40
CA GLU A 4 19.86 18.90 7.20
C GLU A 4 20.34 17.86 6.19
N PHE A 5 20.29 16.59 6.55
CA PHE A 5 20.61 15.49 5.64
C PHE A 5 19.32 14.82 5.17
N VAL A 6 19.01 15.01 3.89
CA VAL A 6 18.01 14.27 3.13
C VAL A 6 18.70 13.00 2.62
N ALA A 7 18.16 11.82 2.94
CA ALA A 7 18.66 10.56 2.42
C ALA A 7 18.13 10.31 1.01
N ASP A 8 19.02 10.28 0.03
CA ASP A 8 18.77 9.85 -1.35
C ASP A 8 18.69 8.31 -1.41
N LEU A 9 17.57 7.79 -1.90
CA LEU A 9 17.21 6.37 -1.93
C LEU A 9 17.45 5.74 -3.31
N THR A 10 18.62 5.96 -3.92
CA THR A 10 18.97 5.34 -5.20
C THR A 10 20.42 4.87 -5.28
N SER A 11 20.83 3.91 -4.46
CA SER A 11 21.93 3.01 -4.87
C SER A 11 21.72 1.59 -4.34
N ARG A 12 21.64 0.64 -5.29
CA ARG A 12 21.72 -0.79 -5.04
C ARG A 12 23.18 -1.17 -5.09
N ASP A 13 23.90 -1.02 -3.98
CA ASP A 13 25.16 -1.73 -3.78
C ASP A 13 25.22 -2.31 -2.38
N ASN A 14 25.26 -3.63 -2.36
CA ASN A 14 25.17 -4.48 -1.19
C ASN A 14 26.60 -4.91 -0.85
N THR A 15 27.34 -4.11 -0.08
CA THR A 15 28.54 -4.52 0.67
C THR A 15 29.04 -3.36 1.54
N ALA A 16 29.22 -3.64 2.84
CA ALA A 16 29.70 -2.78 3.93
C ALA A 16 28.58 -2.12 4.78
N ARG A 17 28.08 -2.86 5.78
CA ARG A 17 27.47 -2.26 6.97
C ARG A 17 28.57 -1.52 7.73
N THR A 18 28.71 -0.22 7.50
CA THR A 18 29.51 0.64 8.36
C THR A 18 28.81 0.70 9.72
N GLU A 19 29.29 -0.06 10.71
CA GLU A 19 28.86 0.09 12.09
C GLU A 19 29.26 1.49 12.56
N GLN A 20 28.32 2.45 12.49
CA GLN A 20 28.51 3.75 13.12
C GLN A 20 28.71 3.51 14.62
N THR A 21 29.93 3.74 15.09
CA THR A 21 30.27 3.62 16.51
C THR A 21 29.58 4.76 17.25
N ILE A 22 28.52 4.45 18.00
CA ILE A 22 27.87 5.44 18.87
C ILE A 22 28.82 5.68 20.03
N VAL A 23 29.31 6.92 20.17
CA VAL A 23 30.19 7.33 21.26
C VAL A 23 29.44 8.30 22.15
N LEU A 24 29.51 8.08 23.46
CA LEU A 24 29.10 9.08 24.46
C LEU A 24 30.36 9.69 25.05
N THR A 25 30.41 11.01 25.17
CA THR A 25 31.50 11.71 25.87
C THR A 25 30.95 12.70 26.87
N GLU A 26 31.74 12.96 27.91
CA GLU A 26 31.46 14.09 28.79
C GLU A 26 31.40 15.38 27.97
N GLY A 27 30.45 16.24 28.31
CA GLY A 27 30.25 17.49 27.59
C GLY A 27 29.24 17.45 26.45
N MET A 28 28.82 16.27 25.97
CA MET A 28 27.76 16.16 24.95
C MET A 28 26.45 16.80 25.42
N THR A 29 25.81 17.54 24.52
CA THR A 29 24.57 18.27 24.78
C THR A 29 23.40 17.72 23.96
N PHE A 30 22.21 17.74 24.54
CA PHE A 30 20.95 17.29 23.96
C PHE A 30 19.89 18.37 24.11
N GLU A 31 18.95 18.43 23.17
CA GLU A 31 17.85 19.40 23.20
C GLU A 31 16.89 19.20 24.39
N SER A 32 16.81 17.97 24.92
CA SER A 32 15.94 17.64 26.06
C SER A 32 16.47 16.46 26.87
N GLY A 33 15.99 16.33 28.11
CA GLY A 33 16.34 15.21 28.97
C GLY A 33 15.81 13.86 28.44
N MET A 34 14.76 13.88 27.62
CA MET A 34 14.28 12.68 26.92
C MET A 34 15.28 12.27 25.83
N LYS A 35 15.76 13.22 25.03
CA LYS A 35 16.75 12.97 23.98
C LYS A 35 18.10 12.51 24.54
N ALA A 36 18.49 13.05 25.69
CA ALA A 36 19.63 12.56 26.45
C ALA A 36 19.45 11.08 26.85
N LEU A 37 18.26 10.71 27.35
CA LEU A 37 17.95 9.31 27.67
C LEU A 37 17.96 8.42 26.41
N GLU A 38 17.33 8.86 25.33
CA GLU A 38 17.31 8.13 24.05
C GLU A 38 18.72 7.87 23.52
N GLY A 39 19.61 8.87 23.58
CA GLY A 39 21.00 8.74 23.17
C GLY A 39 21.80 7.76 24.04
N VAL A 40 21.61 7.80 25.36
CA VAL A 40 22.25 6.83 26.26
C VAL A 40 21.71 5.41 26.07
N GLN A 41 20.42 5.27 25.78
CA GLN A 41 19.81 3.98 25.42
C GLN A 41 20.38 3.43 24.11
N ASP A 42 20.60 4.27 23.10
CA ASP A 42 21.17 3.86 21.81
C ASP A 42 22.63 3.43 21.95
N PHE A 43 23.41 4.17 22.72
CA PHE A 43 24.76 3.74 23.10
C PHE A 43 24.72 2.37 23.80
N ALA A 44 23.87 2.20 24.81
CA ALA A 44 23.75 0.94 25.54
C ALA A 44 23.36 -0.23 24.60
N LEU A 45 22.44 0.01 23.66
CA LEU A 45 22.04 -1.00 22.68
C LEU A 45 23.21 -1.41 21.78
N SER A 46 24.04 -0.45 21.34
CA SER A 46 25.21 -0.73 20.49
C SER A 46 26.24 -1.65 21.16
N ILE A 47 26.38 -1.57 22.48
CA ILE A 47 27.26 -2.44 23.27
C ILE A 47 26.54 -3.67 23.85
N ARG A 48 25.34 -3.99 23.33
CA ARG A 48 24.49 -5.11 23.77
C ARG A 48 24.12 -5.09 25.26
N LYS A 49 23.86 -3.91 25.82
CA LYS A 49 23.42 -3.69 27.21
C LYS A 49 22.07 -2.98 27.27
N SER A 50 21.48 -2.94 28.47
CA SER A 50 20.28 -2.14 28.74
C SER A 50 20.47 -1.21 29.93
N VAL A 51 19.79 -0.07 29.89
CA VAL A 51 19.89 0.99 30.90
C VAL A 51 18.52 1.41 31.42
N ARG A 52 18.50 1.94 32.64
CA ARG A 52 17.31 2.48 33.31
C ARG A 52 17.63 3.81 33.98
N VAL A 53 16.63 4.66 34.11
CA VAL A 53 16.74 5.88 34.92
C VAL A 53 16.63 5.50 36.39
N SER A 54 17.62 5.86 37.21
CA SER A 54 17.63 5.55 38.64
C SER A 54 17.10 6.68 39.53
N SER A 55 17.02 7.92 39.03
CA SER A 55 16.30 9.01 39.71
C SER A 55 15.77 10.04 38.74
N PHE A 56 14.59 10.58 39.06
CA PHE A 56 13.92 11.66 38.34
C PHE A 56 14.02 12.95 39.16
N GLY A 57 15.12 13.69 39.00
CA GLY A 57 15.19 15.08 39.42
C GLY A 57 14.77 16.01 38.26
N GLY A 58 14.18 17.17 38.58
CA GLY A 58 13.86 18.19 37.55
C GLY A 58 15.11 18.78 36.88
N GLU A 59 16.25 18.75 37.57
CA GLU A 59 17.51 19.37 37.15
C GLU A 59 18.59 18.37 36.71
N HIS A 60 18.51 17.11 37.15
CA HIS A 60 19.49 16.10 36.79
C HIS A 60 18.88 14.68 36.76
N ARG A 61 19.46 13.81 35.94
CA ARG A 61 19.07 12.39 35.81
C ARG A 61 20.32 11.52 35.86
N TYR A 62 20.19 10.38 36.54
CA TYR A 62 21.18 9.32 36.51
C TYR A 62 20.62 8.16 35.69
N ILE A 63 21.34 7.79 34.64
CA ILE A 63 21.02 6.67 33.77
C ILE A 63 22.05 5.58 34.07
N LYS A 64 21.60 4.45 34.61
CA LYS A 64 22.46 3.36 35.06
C LYS A 64 22.17 2.10 34.27
N CYS A 65 23.11 1.17 34.24
CA CYS A 65 22.84 -0.16 33.72
C CYS A 65 21.70 -0.84 34.51
N THR A 66 20.96 -1.73 33.85
CA THR A 66 19.87 -2.49 34.46
C THR A 66 20.36 -3.52 35.48
N TRP A 67 21.57 -4.06 35.30
CA TRP A 67 22.18 -5.02 36.22
C TRP A 67 22.58 -4.35 37.53
N VAL A 68 22.18 -4.97 38.65
CA VAL A 68 22.48 -4.47 39.99
C VAL A 68 23.98 -4.62 40.26
N GLY A 69 24.61 -3.55 40.78
CA GLY A 69 26.05 -3.54 41.07
C GLY A 69 26.96 -3.18 39.90
N CYS A 70 26.41 -3.03 38.68
CA CYS A 70 27.21 -2.56 37.54
C CYS A 70 27.61 -1.08 37.70
N PRO A 71 28.89 -0.71 37.47
CA PRO A 71 29.36 0.67 37.67
C PRO A 71 28.94 1.63 36.56
N PHE A 72 28.48 1.14 35.41
CA PHE A 72 28.07 1.97 34.28
C PHE A 72 27.00 2.99 34.70
N MET A 73 27.29 4.26 34.46
CA MET A 73 26.44 5.37 34.86
C MET A 73 26.71 6.59 33.99
N VAL A 74 25.63 7.25 33.55
CA VAL A 74 25.67 8.54 32.88
C VAL A 74 24.86 9.53 33.70
N LYS A 75 25.51 10.63 34.10
CA LYS A 75 24.85 11.77 34.75
C LYS A 75 24.60 12.84 33.71
N VAL A 76 23.33 13.23 33.56
CA VAL A 76 22.92 14.36 32.72
C VAL A 76 22.26 15.42 33.57
N TYR A 77 22.52 16.69 33.24
CA TYR A 77 21.93 17.83 33.95
C TYR A 77 21.37 18.86 32.97
N ARG A 78 20.36 19.59 33.41
CA ARG A 78 19.73 20.67 32.65
C ARG A 78 20.54 21.95 32.82
N GLN A 79 20.93 22.56 31.72
CA GLN A 79 21.59 23.87 31.66
C GLN A 79 20.55 24.99 31.70
N VAL A 80 21.01 26.21 32.02
CA VAL A 80 20.17 27.42 32.15
C VAL A 80 19.37 27.70 30.86
N HIS A 81 19.95 27.47 29.69
CA HIS A 81 19.29 27.65 28.39
C HIS A 81 18.40 26.46 27.96
N GLY A 82 18.09 25.54 28.87
CA GLY A 82 17.15 24.43 28.64
C GLY A 82 17.77 23.15 28.05
N ALA A 83 18.95 23.23 27.42
CA ALA A 83 19.68 22.07 26.93
C ALA A 83 20.15 21.14 28.06
N TRP A 84 20.34 19.86 27.76
CA TRP A 84 20.79 18.85 28.71
C TRP A 84 22.20 18.39 28.38
N ARG A 85 23.12 18.37 29.34
CA ARG A 85 24.52 18.03 29.11
C ARG A 85 24.94 16.82 29.94
N ILE A 86 25.79 15.95 29.36
CA ILE A 86 26.48 14.89 30.10
C ILE A 86 27.54 15.55 30.99
N SER A 87 27.37 15.47 32.31
CA SER A 87 28.33 15.98 33.30
C SER A 87 29.30 14.93 33.81
N SER A 88 28.97 13.64 33.67
CA SER A 88 29.86 12.55 34.06
C SER A 88 29.40 11.27 33.38
N ILE A 89 30.36 10.46 32.94
CA ILE A 89 30.12 9.16 32.35
C ILE A 89 31.13 8.13 32.85
N ILE A 90 30.64 6.95 33.20
CA ILE A 90 31.43 5.76 33.50
C ILE A 90 31.07 4.74 32.43
N HIS A 91 32.01 4.44 31.54
CA HIS A 91 31.82 3.47 30.45
C HIS A 91 31.96 2.02 30.90
N GLU A 92 32.63 1.77 32.02
CA GLU A 92 32.95 0.42 32.47
C GLU A 92 31.70 -0.39 32.84
N HIS A 93 31.66 -1.63 32.36
CA HIS A 93 30.72 -2.66 32.79
C HIS A 93 31.52 -3.80 33.46
N ARG A 94 31.69 -3.75 34.78
CA ARG A 94 32.32 -4.84 35.55
C ARG A 94 31.28 -5.86 36.01
N ASP A 95 31.60 -7.15 35.86
CA ASP A 95 30.76 -8.31 36.23
C ASP A 95 29.28 -8.15 35.84
N CYS A 96 29.06 -7.63 34.62
CA CYS A 96 27.77 -7.13 34.18
C CYS A 96 27.01 -8.16 33.34
N MET A 97 26.03 -8.81 33.96
CA MET A 97 25.10 -9.75 33.31
C MET A 97 23.85 -9.06 32.74
N SER A 98 23.92 -7.76 32.44
CA SER A 98 22.81 -7.05 31.81
C SER A 98 22.58 -7.61 30.41
N GLU A 99 21.33 -8.01 30.16
CA GLU A 99 20.84 -8.44 28.86
C GLU A 99 20.43 -7.23 28.01
N LEU A 100 20.64 -7.36 26.71
CA LEU A 100 20.16 -6.40 25.73
C LEU A 100 18.62 -6.45 25.73
N LYS A 101 18.02 -5.27 25.89
CA LYS A 101 16.57 -5.10 25.89
C LYS A 101 16.23 -3.80 25.16
N PRO A 102 16.03 -3.85 23.83
CA PRO A 102 15.65 -2.67 23.07
C PRO A 102 14.33 -2.10 23.59
N THR A 103 14.27 -0.78 23.66
CA THR A 103 13.02 -0.06 23.92
C THR A 103 12.07 -0.18 22.73
N VAL A 104 10.78 0.15 22.93
CA VAL A 104 9.80 0.23 21.83
C VAL A 104 10.30 1.13 20.69
N ARG A 105 10.92 2.27 21.01
CA ARG A 105 11.51 3.18 20.02
C ARG A 105 12.61 2.49 19.22
N GLN A 106 13.53 1.82 19.91
CA GLN A 106 14.66 1.16 19.28
C GLN A 106 14.20 0.00 18.40
N THR A 107 13.30 -0.86 18.90
CA THR A 107 12.69 -1.95 18.11
C THR A 107 12.00 -1.41 16.86
N ALA A 108 11.21 -0.34 16.98
CA ALA A 108 10.55 0.30 15.84
C ALA A 108 11.51 0.93 14.84
N ALA A 109 12.74 1.27 15.25
CA ALA A 109 13.77 1.85 14.38
C ALA A 109 14.73 0.80 13.79
N MET A 110 14.62 -0.47 14.15
CA MET A 110 15.53 -1.51 13.63
C MET A 110 15.24 -1.75 12.14
N PRO A 111 16.25 -1.77 11.26
CA PRO A 111 16.05 -1.96 9.83
C PRO A 111 15.29 -3.25 9.48
N THR A 112 15.64 -4.36 10.15
CA THR A 112 14.97 -5.67 10.00
C THR A 112 13.48 -5.57 10.35
N PHE A 113 13.15 -4.90 11.46
CA PHE A 113 11.78 -4.76 11.94
C PHE A 113 10.96 -3.85 11.02
N LEU A 114 11.51 -2.70 10.65
CA LEU A 114 10.88 -1.76 9.72
C LEU A 114 10.58 -2.45 8.39
N SER A 115 11.58 -3.09 7.79
CA SER A 115 11.43 -3.75 6.48
C SER A 115 10.34 -4.81 6.49
N ALA A 116 10.26 -5.61 7.57
CA ALA A 116 9.24 -6.63 7.72
C ALA A 116 7.83 -6.06 7.87
N VAL A 117 7.66 -5.02 8.68
CA VAL A 117 6.36 -4.37 8.87
C VAL A 117 5.93 -3.65 7.60
N HIS A 118 6.84 -2.99 6.87
CA HIS A 118 6.53 -2.34 5.59
C HIS A 118 6.17 -3.35 4.48
N ALA A 119 6.82 -4.50 4.44
CA ALA A 119 6.52 -5.54 3.46
C ALA A 119 5.16 -6.21 3.70
N ASP A 120 4.78 -6.38 4.97
CA ASP A 120 3.49 -6.95 5.37
C ASP A 120 2.96 -6.29 6.66
N ASN A 121 2.06 -5.32 6.50
CA ASN A 121 1.41 -4.65 7.63
C ASN A 121 0.62 -5.63 8.55
N SER A 122 0.23 -6.81 8.03
CA SER A 122 -0.51 -7.84 8.76
C SER A 122 0.37 -8.82 9.54
N ILE A 123 1.70 -8.74 9.38
CA ILE A 123 2.65 -9.70 9.95
C ILE A 123 2.41 -9.97 11.44
N SER A 124 2.41 -11.26 11.81
CA SER A 124 2.11 -11.66 13.19
C SER A 124 3.24 -11.26 14.15
N ARG A 125 2.89 -10.99 15.41
CA ARG A 125 3.87 -10.71 16.48
C ARG A 125 4.90 -11.83 16.65
N ARG A 126 4.46 -13.08 16.52
CA ARG A 126 5.34 -14.26 16.65
C ARG A 126 6.37 -14.29 15.53
N ALA A 127 5.93 -14.04 14.29
CA ALA A 127 6.82 -13.95 13.15
C ALA A 127 7.84 -12.81 13.30
N LEU A 128 7.41 -11.64 13.80
CA LEU A 128 8.34 -10.52 14.06
C LEU A 128 9.38 -10.85 15.13
N VAL A 129 8.99 -11.50 16.24
CA VAL A 129 9.92 -11.94 17.29
C VAL A 129 10.93 -12.93 16.73
N GLN A 130 10.46 -13.93 15.98
CA GLN A 130 11.31 -14.93 15.35
C GLN A 130 12.29 -14.30 14.36
N LEU A 131 11.82 -13.37 13.53
CA LEU A 131 12.64 -12.67 12.56
C LEU A 131 13.76 -11.86 13.23
N ILE A 132 13.44 -11.11 14.29
CA ILE A 132 14.43 -10.35 15.07
C ILE A 132 15.45 -11.30 15.71
N GLN A 133 15.00 -12.44 16.25
CA GLN A 133 15.90 -13.44 16.82
C GLN A 133 16.85 -14.01 15.75
N GLU A 134 16.34 -14.38 14.58
CA GLU A 134 17.12 -15.00 13.50
C GLU A 134 18.09 -14.03 12.82
N ARG A 135 17.69 -12.76 12.64
CA ARG A 135 18.47 -11.77 11.88
C ARG A 135 19.35 -10.88 12.74
N ASP A 136 18.90 -10.52 13.93
CA ASP A 136 19.58 -9.57 14.81
C ASP A 136 20.15 -10.26 16.08
N GLY A 137 19.78 -11.52 16.33
CA GLY A 137 20.23 -12.30 17.50
C GLY A 137 19.68 -11.75 18.82
N ILE A 138 18.47 -11.19 18.80
CA ILE A 138 17.84 -10.53 19.95
C ILE A 138 16.56 -11.28 20.34
N ASP A 139 16.56 -11.86 21.54
CA ASP A 139 15.38 -12.59 22.02
C ASP A 139 14.38 -11.66 22.70
N LEU A 140 13.23 -11.48 22.06
CA LEU A 140 12.10 -10.72 22.58
C LEU A 140 10.88 -11.60 22.89
N SER A 141 11.06 -12.91 23.04
CA SER A 141 10.00 -13.87 23.36
C SER A 141 9.21 -13.49 24.61
N GLN A 142 9.91 -12.98 25.64
CA GLN A 142 9.31 -12.50 26.89
C GLN A 142 8.84 -11.04 26.84
N HIS A 143 9.04 -10.35 25.72
CA HIS A 143 8.77 -8.92 25.54
C HIS A 143 7.84 -8.63 24.36
N THR A 144 6.95 -9.58 24.05
CA THR A 144 5.98 -9.50 22.96
C THR A 144 5.09 -8.26 22.99
N ARG A 145 4.76 -7.72 24.19
CA ARG A 145 4.00 -6.46 24.32
C ARG A 145 4.78 -5.25 23.80
N SER A 146 6.10 -5.21 23.99
CA SER A 146 6.96 -4.15 23.45
C SER A 146 7.04 -4.23 21.93
N VAL A 147 7.14 -5.45 21.38
CA VAL A 147 7.14 -5.70 19.93
C VAL A 147 5.82 -5.26 19.30
N TYR A 148 4.69 -5.54 19.96
CA TYR A 148 3.38 -5.08 19.52
C TYR A 148 3.30 -3.55 19.46
N ARG A 149 3.71 -2.85 20.52
CA ARG A 149 3.74 -1.38 20.53
C ARG A 149 4.71 -0.80 19.50
N ALA A 150 5.82 -1.48 19.24
CA ALA A 150 6.77 -1.06 18.20
C ALA A 150 6.12 -1.17 16.82
N LYS A 151 5.38 -2.25 16.56
CA LYS A 151 4.61 -2.42 15.33
C LYS A 151 3.56 -1.31 15.17
N GLU A 152 2.78 -1.03 16.22
CA GLU A 152 1.78 0.06 16.20
C GLU A 152 2.43 1.42 15.85
N LYS A 153 3.59 1.72 16.45
CA LYS A 153 4.32 2.96 16.18
C LYS A 153 4.81 3.06 14.73
N VAL A 154 5.31 1.96 14.16
CA VAL A 154 5.70 1.93 12.74
C VAL A 154 4.48 2.16 11.86
N LEU A 155 3.37 1.46 12.12
CA LEU A 155 2.14 1.62 11.35
C LEU A 155 1.55 3.04 11.43
N GLU A 156 1.66 3.71 12.58
CA GLU A 156 1.26 5.12 12.75
C GLU A 156 2.08 6.06 11.86
N ILE A 157 3.40 5.85 11.79
CA ILE A 157 4.29 6.61 10.91
C ILE A 157 3.92 6.36 9.44
N VAL A 158 3.78 5.10 9.03
CA VAL A 158 3.36 4.72 7.67
C VAL A 158 2.03 5.39 7.31
N ASN A 159 1.07 5.38 8.23
CA ASN A 159 -0.23 6.01 8.00
C ASN A 159 -0.10 7.54 7.86
N THR A 160 0.73 8.17 8.69
CA THR A 160 0.97 9.62 8.62
C THR A 160 1.63 10.01 7.30
N GLU A 161 2.62 9.24 6.84
CA GLU A 161 3.28 9.44 5.56
C GLU A 161 2.34 9.23 4.38
N LEU A 162 1.47 8.21 4.46
CA LEU A 162 0.44 7.97 3.46
C LEU A 162 -0.56 9.13 3.38
N ILE A 163 -1.01 9.66 4.52
CA ILE A 163 -1.90 10.84 4.53
C ILE A 163 -1.23 12.03 3.84
N LYS A 164 0.08 12.23 4.08
CA LYS A 164 0.86 13.26 3.38
C LYS A 164 0.97 13.00 1.88
N SER A 165 1.11 11.75 1.46
CA SER A 165 1.24 11.42 0.03
C SER A 165 -0.02 11.74 -0.77
N TYR A 166 -1.22 11.62 -0.18
CA TYR A 166 -2.46 12.04 -0.85
C TYR A 166 -2.49 13.55 -1.16
N GLN A 167 -1.85 14.38 -0.32
CA GLN A 167 -1.74 15.82 -0.57
C GLN A 167 -0.87 16.13 -1.79
N LEU A 168 0.05 15.21 -2.16
CA LEU A 168 0.95 15.36 -3.29
C LEU A 168 0.33 14.95 -4.64
N ILE A 169 -0.82 14.27 -4.66
CA ILE A 169 -1.45 13.79 -5.89
C ILE A 169 -1.62 14.93 -6.90
N HIS A 170 -2.08 16.10 -6.46
CA HIS A 170 -2.28 17.21 -7.37
C HIS A 170 -0.98 17.68 -8.02
N SER A 171 0.04 17.97 -7.21
CA SER A 171 1.36 18.37 -7.72
C SER A 171 2.01 17.29 -8.59
N TYR A 172 1.75 16.02 -8.30
CA TYR A 172 2.20 14.90 -9.10
C TYR A 172 1.54 14.93 -10.49
N MET A 173 0.21 15.05 -10.56
CA MET A 173 -0.52 15.13 -11.84
C MET A 173 -0.09 16.36 -12.67
N ASP A 174 0.09 17.51 -12.03
CA ASP A 174 0.58 18.73 -12.69
C ASP A 174 1.98 18.52 -13.28
N THR A 175 2.86 17.86 -12.52
CA THR A 175 4.23 17.57 -12.97
C THR A 175 4.24 16.52 -14.08
N LEU A 176 3.39 15.49 -13.97
CA LEU A 176 3.22 14.45 -14.99
C LEU A 176 2.82 15.08 -16.33
N MET A 177 1.84 15.98 -16.34
CA MET A 177 1.41 16.70 -17.55
C MET A 177 2.51 17.58 -18.12
N LYS A 178 3.26 18.29 -17.27
CA LYS A 178 4.40 19.13 -17.72
C LYS A 178 5.51 18.31 -18.39
N LEU A 179 5.79 17.12 -17.86
CA LEU A 179 6.84 16.24 -18.37
C LEU A 179 6.38 15.38 -19.56
N ASN A 180 5.06 15.22 -19.76
CA ASN A 180 4.49 14.44 -20.85
C ASN A 180 3.47 15.28 -21.64
N PRO A 181 3.93 16.28 -22.42
CA PRO A 181 3.05 17.11 -23.23
C PRO A 181 2.11 16.26 -24.09
N GLY A 182 0.83 16.66 -24.17
CA GLY A 182 -0.21 15.92 -24.88
C GLY A 182 -0.95 14.87 -24.04
N SER A 183 -0.46 14.54 -22.84
CA SER A 183 -1.19 13.69 -21.89
C SER A 183 -2.29 14.48 -21.19
N SER A 184 -3.38 13.80 -20.82
CA SER A 184 -4.50 14.38 -20.10
C SER A 184 -4.52 13.85 -18.66
N CYS A 185 -4.51 14.76 -17.70
CA CYS A 185 -4.78 14.44 -16.29
C CYS A 185 -5.86 15.38 -15.75
N SER A 186 -6.74 14.85 -14.91
CA SER A 186 -7.74 15.65 -14.23
C SER A 186 -7.85 15.20 -12.78
N VAL A 187 -7.87 16.17 -11.86
CA VAL A 187 -8.10 15.94 -10.44
C VAL A 187 -9.38 16.65 -10.03
N LEU A 188 -10.31 15.92 -9.45
CA LEU A 188 -11.50 16.46 -8.81
C LEU A 188 -11.27 16.53 -7.30
N ARG A 189 -11.66 17.65 -6.70
CA ARG A 189 -11.63 17.85 -5.26
C ARG A 189 -13.04 17.91 -4.71
N ASP A 190 -13.20 17.50 -3.46
CA ASP A 190 -14.45 17.68 -2.74
C ASP A 190 -14.63 19.13 -2.24
N ASN A 191 -15.76 19.40 -1.58
CA ASN A 191 -16.08 20.72 -1.03
C ASN A 191 -15.09 21.19 0.07
N HIS A 192 -14.25 20.30 0.60
CA HIS A 192 -13.23 20.58 1.61
C HIS A 192 -11.83 20.67 0.98
N ASN A 193 -11.74 20.79 -0.34
CA ASN A 193 -10.49 20.86 -1.10
C ASN A 193 -9.60 19.59 -0.97
N ARG A 194 -10.20 18.46 -0.59
CA ARG A 194 -9.52 17.15 -0.50
C ARG A 194 -9.60 16.42 -1.83
N PHE A 195 -8.64 15.54 -2.10
CA PHE A 195 -8.69 14.66 -3.26
C PHE A 195 -9.97 13.82 -3.25
N LEU A 196 -10.72 13.82 -4.36
CA LEU A 196 -11.92 13.03 -4.54
C LEU A 196 -11.75 12.02 -5.68
N ARG A 197 -11.38 12.51 -6.87
CA ARG A 197 -11.13 11.66 -8.05
C ARG A 197 -9.91 12.14 -8.81
N GLY A 198 -9.24 11.23 -9.50
CA GLY A 198 -8.09 11.54 -10.36
C GLY A 198 -8.06 10.62 -11.56
N ILE A 199 -7.71 11.11 -12.73
CA ILE A 199 -7.55 10.31 -13.94
C ILE A 199 -6.24 10.68 -14.65
N ILE A 200 -5.58 9.68 -15.20
CA ILE A 200 -4.38 9.79 -16.03
C ILE A 200 -4.66 9.10 -17.36
N ILE A 201 -4.39 9.82 -18.44
CA ILE A 201 -4.42 9.32 -19.83
C ILE A 201 -3.15 9.81 -20.49
N LEU A 202 -2.24 8.90 -20.81
CA LEU A 202 -0.98 9.27 -21.45
C LEU A 202 -1.19 9.45 -22.95
N GLU A 203 -0.52 10.44 -23.53
CA GLU A 203 -0.64 10.70 -24.97
C GLU A 203 -0.29 9.45 -25.80
N ALA A 204 0.75 8.72 -25.39
CA ALA A 204 1.21 7.52 -26.06
C ALA A 204 0.13 6.43 -26.11
N THR A 205 -0.63 6.24 -25.02
CA THR A 205 -1.70 5.24 -24.95
C THR A 205 -2.98 5.71 -25.64
N ALA A 206 -3.28 7.02 -25.60
CA ALA A 206 -4.38 7.58 -26.37
C ALA A 206 -4.13 7.45 -27.89
N ARG A 207 -2.91 7.75 -28.35
CA ARG A 207 -2.53 7.63 -29.76
C ARG A 207 -2.46 6.18 -30.25
N SER A 208 -2.09 5.23 -29.39
CA SER A 208 -2.03 3.82 -29.80
C SER A 208 -3.40 3.25 -30.18
N MET A 209 -4.50 3.89 -29.76
CA MET A 209 -5.86 3.46 -30.11
C MET A 209 -6.10 3.31 -31.62
N SER A 210 -5.45 4.11 -32.48
CA SER A 210 -5.60 3.96 -33.94
C SER A 210 -4.93 2.72 -34.51
N ALA A 211 -3.99 2.12 -33.77
CA ALA A 211 -3.27 0.89 -34.14
C ALA A 211 -3.70 -0.32 -33.30
N ASN A 212 -4.48 -0.11 -32.24
CA ASN A 212 -5.04 -1.16 -31.41
C ASN A 212 -6.19 -1.86 -32.14
N GLN A 213 -6.54 -3.04 -31.66
CA GLN A 213 -7.79 -3.69 -31.99
C GLN A 213 -8.98 -2.80 -31.59
N ASN A 214 -10.02 -2.82 -32.40
CA ASN A 214 -11.27 -2.09 -32.16
C ASN A 214 -12.13 -2.76 -31.07
N ILE A 215 -11.54 -2.98 -29.90
CA ILE A 215 -12.15 -3.60 -28.73
C ILE A 215 -11.61 -2.93 -27.47
N LEU A 216 -12.52 -2.66 -26.54
CA LEU A 216 -12.22 -2.04 -25.27
C LEU A 216 -12.65 -2.94 -24.12
N GLY A 217 -12.11 -2.67 -22.95
CA GLY A 217 -12.56 -3.22 -21.69
C GLY A 217 -12.58 -2.13 -20.62
N ILE A 218 -13.54 -2.22 -19.71
CA ILE A 218 -13.57 -1.41 -18.50
C ILE A 218 -13.61 -2.35 -17.30
N ASP A 219 -12.71 -2.11 -16.35
CA ASP A 219 -12.60 -2.92 -15.14
C ASP A 219 -12.36 -2.03 -13.92
N CYS A 220 -12.96 -2.44 -12.81
CA CYS A 220 -12.93 -1.74 -11.53
C CYS A 220 -12.32 -2.64 -10.48
N SER A 221 -11.22 -2.20 -9.87
CA SER A 221 -10.57 -2.96 -8.80
C SER A 221 -10.58 -2.18 -7.49
N HIS A 222 -11.13 -2.82 -6.47
CA HIS A 222 -11.14 -2.25 -5.13
C HIS A 222 -9.74 -2.34 -4.52
N SER A 223 -9.27 -1.22 -3.98
CA SER A 223 -8.01 -1.20 -3.26
C SER A 223 -8.06 -2.12 -2.04
N LYS A 224 -7.06 -2.99 -1.91
CA LYS A 224 -6.83 -3.80 -0.70
C LYS A 224 -6.04 -3.05 0.37
N CYS A 225 -5.61 -1.81 0.09
CA CYS A 225 -4.92 -0.99 1.07
C CYS A 225 -5.87 -0.65 2.21
N SER A 226 -5.45 -0.91 3.45
CA SER A 226 -6.27 -0.62 4.64
C SER A 226 -6.65 0.86 4.77
N ASN A 227 -5.89 1.74 4.11
CA ASN A 227 -5.97 3.19 4.27
C ASN A 227 -6.45 3.89 2.99
N TYR A 228 -6.76 3.13 1.93
CA TYR A 228 -7.42 3.64 0.72
C TYR A 228 -8.58 2.71 0.39
N HIS A 229 -9.80 3.19 0.61
CA HIS A 229 -11.03 2.43 0.36
C HIS A 229 -11.67 2.74 -1.01
N GLY A 230 -10.99 3.49 -1.87
CA GLY A 230 -11.48 3.80 -3.20
C GLY A 230 -11.27 2.67 -4.20
N VAL A 231 -11.68 2.95 -5.43
CA VAL A 231 -11.68 2.04 -6.57
C VAL A 231 -10.74 2.56 -7.64
N GLN A 232 -9.99 1.66 -8.25
CA GLN A 232 -9.23 1.94 -9.46
C GLN A 232 -10.08 1.55 -10.67
N MET A 233 -10.39 2.54 -11.52
CA MET A 233 -11.09 2.32 -12.78
C MET A 233 -10.07 2.31 -13.92
N HIS A 234 -10.17 1.31 -14.78
CA HIS A 234 -9.27 1.14 -15.93
C HIS A 234 -10.08 1.10 -17.21
N LEU A 235 -9.67 1.90 -18.20
CA LEU A 235 -10.01 1.64 -19.59
C LEU A 235 -8.84 0.91 -20.23
N VAL A 236 -9.13 -0.24 -20.82
CA VAL A 236 -8.14 -1.14 -21.40
C VAL A 236 -8.46 -1.33 -22.88
N GLY A 237 -7.47 -1.20 -23.74
CA GLY A 237 -7.53 -1.60 -25.15
C GLY A 237 -6.72 -2.88 -25.37
N ARG A 238 -6.69 -3.35 -26.61
CA ARG A 238 -5.89 -4.51 -27.00
C ARG A 238 -5.03 -4.18 -28.19
N ASP A 239 -3.72 -4.37 -28.10
CA ASP A 239 -2.80 -3.96 -29.16
C ASP A 239 -2.76 -4.96 -30.33
N GLY A 240 -1.91 -4.68 -31.33
CA GLY A 240 -1.67 -5.55 -32.49
C GLY A 240 -1.10 -6.93 -32.13
N ASN A 241 -0.46 -7.07 -30.97
CA ASN A 241 0.07 -8.33 -30.46
C ASN A 241 -0.94 -9.09 -29.58
N LEU A 242 -2.19 -8.60 -29.51
CA LEU A 242 -3.24 -9.14 -28.67
C LEU A 242 -2.96 -9.03 -27.16
N GLU A 243 -2.10 -8.11 -26.76
CA GLU A 243 -1.81 -7.79 -25.36
C GLU A 243 -2.74 -6.68 -24.86
N ASN A 244 -3.05 -6.72 -23.57
CA ASN A 244 -3.88 -5.69 -22.94
C ASN A 244 -3.05 -4.43 -22.68
N VAL A 245 -3.55 -3.28 -23.11
CA VAL A 245 -2.89 -1.98 -22.89
C VAL A 245 -3.83 -1.08 -22.09
N THR A 246 -3.38 -0.58 -20.94
CA THR A 246 -4.14 0.40 -20.16
C THR A 246 -4.12 1.75 -20.87
N ILE A 247 -5.29 2.21 -21.30
CA ILE A 247 -5.47 3.48 -22.00
C ILE A 247 -5.69 4.61 -21.00
N ALA A 248 -6.55 4.39 -20.02
CA ALA A 248 -6.84 5.34 -18.95
C ALA A 248 -6.82 4.64 -17.58
N PHE A 249 -6.34 5.36 -16.58
CA PHE A 249 -6.32 4.94 -15.18
C PHE A 249 -6.97 6.02 -14.33
N ALA A 250 -7.96 5.67 -13.51
CA ALA A 250 -8.58 6.58 -12.58
C ALA A 250 -8.66 6.03 -11.16
N LEU A 251 -8.55 6.93 -10.20
CA LEU A 251 -8.83 6.73 -8.79
C LEU A 251 -10.15 7.42 -8.48
N VAL A 252 -11.11 6.67 -7.96
CA VAL A 252 -12.44 7.17 -7.59
C VAL A 252 -12.85 6.64 -6.22
N GLU A 253 -13.86 7.23 -5.61
CA GLU A 253 -14.32 6.86 -4.28
C GLU A 253 -15.17 5.58 -4.25
N SER A 254 -15.84 5.24 -5.35
CA SER A 254 -16.79 4.12 -5.45
C SER A 254 -17.00 3.67 -6.90
N GLU A 255 -17.60 2.49 -7.07
CA GLU A 255 -18.12 2.02 -8.36
C GLU A 255 -19.60 2.39 -8.48
N ASP A 256 -19.89 3.64 -8.85
CA ASP A 256 -21.26 4.14 -8.98
C ASP A 256 -21.48 5.02 -10.23
N ILE A 257 -22.75 5.40 -10.44
CA ILE A 257 -23.18 6.20 -11.59
C ILE A 257 -22.42 7.52 -11.65
N ALA A 258 -22.22 8.19 -10.51
CA ALA A 258 -21.53 9.48 -10.48
C ALA A 258 -20.06 9.34 -10.89
N CYS A 259 -19.40 8.25 -10.52
CA CYS A 259 -18.02 7.96 -10.91
C CYS A 259 -17.92 7.66 -12.41
N TYR A 260 -18.80 6.82 -12.96
CA TYR A 260 -18.82 6.51 -14.39
C TYR A 260 -19.18 7.73 -15.27
N THR A 261 -20.18 8.52 -14.86
CA THR A 261 -20.57 9.77 -15.55
C THR A 261 -19.45 10.82 -15.52
N TRP A 262 -18.55 10.75 -14.54
CA TRP A 262 -17.35 11.58 -14.53
C TRP A 262 -16.22 10.99 -15.38
N PHE A 263 -16.01 9.68 -15.31
CA PHE A 263 -14.90 8.97 -15.98
C PHE A 263 -15.03 8.98 -17.51
N VAL A 264 -16.19 8.60 -18.05
CA VAL A 264 -16.36 8.42 -19.50
C VAL A 264 -16.13 9.72 -20.28
N PRO A 265 -16.69 10.89 -19.88
CA PRO A 265 -16.41 12.15 -20.55
C PRO A 265 -14.93 12.54 -20.49
N LYS A 266 -14.22 12.25 -19.39
CA LYS A 266 -12.77 12.55 -19.30
C LYS A 266 -11.94 11.76 -20.30
N VAL A 267 -12.37 10.53 -20.60
CA VAL A 267 -11.78 9.71 -21.66
C VAL A 267 -12.03 10.31 -23.04
N THR A 268 -13.27 10.71 -23.33
CA THR A 268 -13.61 11.29 -24.64
C THR A 268 -12.97 12.67 -24.85
N ASP A 269 -12.88 13.49 -23.80
CA ASP A 269 -12.21 14.80 -23.80
C ASP A 269 -10.71 14.67 -24.11
N ALA A 270 -10.11 13.52 -23.78
CA ALA A 270 -8.72 13.20 -24.13
C ALA A 270 -8.54 12.70 -25.57
N GLY A 271 -9.60 12.75 -26.40
CA GLY A 271 -9.57 12.39 -27.81
C GLY A 271 -9.77 10.90 -28.10
N ILE A 272 -10.17 10.11 -27.10
CA ILE A 272 -10.45 8.67 -27.28
C ILE A 272 -11.90 8.50 -27.72
N ASN A 273 -12.09 8.01 -28.94
CA ASN A 273 -13.43 7.70 -29.45
C ASN A 273 -13.91 6.34 -28.93
N LEU A 274 -14.98 6.35 -28.14
CA LEU A 274 -15.63 5.16 -27.60
C LEU A 274 -16.84 4.70 -28.44
N SER A 275 -17.31 5.53 -29.35
CA SER A 275 -18.55 5.28 -30.09
C SER A 275 -18.44 4.06 -31.00
N GLY A 276 -19.43 3.17 -30.92
CA GLY A 276 -19.50 1.95 -31.73
C GLY A 276 -18.53 0.83 -31.34
N LEU A 277 -17.51 1.10 -30.52
CA LEU A 277 -16.54 0.09 -30.10
C LEU A 277 -17.13 -0.84 -29.04
N PRO A 278 -17.03 -2.17 -29.20
CA PRO A 278 -17.44 -3.11 -28.17
C PRO A 278 -16.56 -2.93 -26.92
N MET A 279 -17.19 -2.64 -25.79
CA MET A 279 -16.54 -2.44 -24.50
C MET A 279 -16.94 -3.54 -23.52
N PHE A 280 -15.98 -4.39 -23.16
CA PHE A 280 -16.20 -5.51 -22.27
C PHE A 280 -16.13 -5.10 -20.79
N CYS A 281 -17.15 -5.44 -20.00
CA CYS A 281 -17.22 -5.08 -18.58
C CYS A 281 -17.74 -6.23 -17.71
N ASP A 282 -17.70 -6.06 -16.38
CA ASP A 282 -18.51 -6.88 -15.47
C ASP A 282 -20.00 -6.46 -15.54
N ARG A 283 -20.87 -7.26 -14.94
CA ARG A 283 -22.30 -6.96 -14.77
C ARG A 283 -22.52 -5.93 -13.68
N ASP A 284 -22.16 -4.69 -13.97
CA ASP A 284 -22.44 -3.55 -13.09
C ASP A 284 -23.66 -2.74 -13.56
N LYS A 285 -24.60 -2.50 -12.64
CA LYS A 285 -25.86 -1.80 -12.97
C LYS A 285 -25.64 -0.30 -13.19
N ALA A 286 -24.68 0.29 -12.48
CA ALA A 286 -24.39 1.71 -12.59
C ALA A 286 -23.74 2.01 -13.95
N LEU A 287 -22.75 1.20 -14.35
CA LEU A 287 -22.12 1.28 -15.66
C LEU A 287 -23.14 1.06 -16.78
N TYR A 288 -24.03 0.07 -16.65
CA TYR A 288 -25.06 -0.17 -17.64
C TYR A 288 -26.00 1.04 -17.83
N SER A 289 -26.40 1.70 -16.74
CA SER A 289 -27.21 2.92 -16.80
C SER A 289 -26.48 4.04 -17.56
N VAL A 290 -25.21 4.29 -17.22
CA VAL A 290 -24.41 5.34 -17.87
C VAL A 290 -24.15 5.02 -19.33
N ALA A 291 -23.89 3.75 -19.65
CA ALA A 291 -23.70 3.31 -21.02
C ALA A 291 -24.94 3.49 -21.88
N ASN A 292 -26.15 3.26 -21.35
CA ASN A 292 -27.38 3.50 -22.08
C ASN A 292 -27.55 5.00 -22.40
N ASP A 293 -27.25 5.87 -21.45
CA ASP A 293 -27.35 7.33 -21.62
C ASP A 293 -26.29 7.86 -22.61
N LEU A 294 -25.08 7.30 -22.58
CA LEU A 294 -23.96 7.68 -23.45
C LEU A 294 -23.86 6.84 -24.74
N GLN A 295 -24.83 5.94 -24.96
CA GLN A 295 -24.87 5.01 -26.10
C GLN A 295 -23.58 4.20 -26.31
N LEU A 296 -22.98 3.72 -25.21
CA LEU A 296 -21.81 2.83 -25.25
C LEU A 296 -22.23 1.40 -25.62
N ASN A 297 -21.48 0.75 -26.50
CA ASN A 297 -21.70 -0.63 -26.90
C ASN A 297 -21.07 -1.59 -25.86
N LEU A 298 -21.77 -1.82 -24.76
CA LEU A 298 -21.28 -2.73 -23.72
C LEU A 298 -21.46 -4.20 -24.11
N LYS A 299 -20.48 -5.00 -23.69
CA LYS A 299 -20.51 -6.46 -23.74
C LYS A 299 -20.12 -7.03 -22.39
N PHE A 300 -20.79 -8.08 -21.94
CA PHE A 300 -20.43 -8.71 -20.68
C PHE A 300 -19.25 -9.65 -20.87
N CYS A 301 -18.20 -9.45 -20.09
CA CYS A 301 -17.00 -10.28 -20.13
C CYS A 301 -17.32 -11.73 -19.71
N THR A 302 -17.02 -12.69 -20.57
CA THR A 302 -17.24 -14.12 -20.30
C THR A 302 -16.54 -14.60 -19.03
N GLN A 303 -15.35 -14.07 -18.72
CA GLN A 303 -14.63 -14.41 -17.50
C GLN A 303 -15.38 -13.91 -16.24
N HIS A 304 -16.00 -12.73 -16.32
CA HIS A 304 -16.85 -12.21 -15.24
C HIS A 304 -18.15 -13.03 -15.11
N ILE A 305 -18.77 -13.41 -16.23
CA ILE A 305 -19.92 -14.32 -16.23
C ILE A 305 -19.56 -15.64 -15.51
N LEU A 306 -18.43 -16.25 -15.86
CA LEU A 306 -17.94 -17.48 -15.24
C LEU A 306 -17.73 -17.35 -13.74
N ARG A 307 -17.07 -16.28 -13.29
CA ARG A 307 -16.86 -16.00 -11.85
C ARG A 307 -18.19 -15.82 -11.12
N ASN A 308 -19.11 -15.05 -11.71
CA ASN A 308 -20.42 -14.77 -11.14
C ASN A 308 -21.32 -16.01 -11.05
N VAL A 309 -21.30 -16.88 -12.04
CA VAL A 309 -22.04 -18.14 -12.00
C VAL A 309 -21.46 -19.08 -10.96
N ASN A 310 -20.13 -19.23 -10.93
CA ASN A 310 -19.44 -20.11 -9.98
C ASN A 310 -19.61 -19.65 -8.52
N SER A 311 -19.71 -18.35 -8.26
CA SER A 311 -19.95 -17.83 -6.91
C SER A 311 -21.42 -17.97 -6.47
N LYS A 312 -22.37 -17.80 -7.39
CA LYS A 312 -23.81 -17.83 -7.07
C LYS A 312 -24.41 -19.24 -7.02
N PHE A 313 -23.91 -20.16 -7.83
CA PHE A 313 -24.54 -21.46 -8.02
C PHE A 313 -23.57 -22.59 -7.66
N SER A 314 -23.82 -23.25 -6.52
CA SER A 314 -23.01 -24.37 -6.04
C SER A 314 -22.97 -25.57 -6.99
N ALA A 315 -24.03 -25.74 -7.80
CA ALA A 315 -24.14 -26.76 -8.84
C ALA A 315 -23.23 -26.50 -10.05
N PHE A 316 -22.83 -25.24 -10.28
CA PHE A 316 -21.86 -24.92 -11.31
C PHE A 316 -20.44 -25.12 -10.76
N LYS A 317 -19.59 -25.84 -11.51
CA LYS A 317 -18.18 -26.01 -11.19
C LYS A 317 -17.35 -25.47 -12.34
N LEU A 318 -16.51 -24.47 -12.06
CA LEU A 318 -15.67 -23.82 -13.06
C LEU A 318 -14.81 -24.83 -13.86
N ALA A 319 -14.26 -25.85 -13.18
CA ALA A 319 -13.39 -26.85 -13.80
C ALA A 319 -14.11 -27.71 -14.86
N THR A 320 -15.39 -28.02 -14.66
CA THR A 320 -16.13 -28.95 -15.54
C THR A 320 -17.05 -28.23 -16.52
N HIS A 321 -17.60 -27.08 -16.14
CA HIS A 321 -18.67 -26.43 -16.90
C HIS A 321 -18.23 -25.15 -17.63
N SER A 322 -16.99 -24.68 -17.46
CA SER A 322 -16.51 -23.44 -18.11
C SER A 322 -16.58 -23.49 -19.63
N SER A 323 -16.26 -24.63 -20.24
CA SER A 323 -16.34 -24.83 -21.69
C SER A 323 -17.75 -24.62 -22.25
N LEU A 324 -18.80 -24.92 -21.47
CA LEU A 324 -20.19 -24.70 -21.88
C LEU A 324 -20.53 -23.21 -21.96
N ILE A 325 -20.01 -22.40 -21.02
CA ILE A 325 -20.22 -20.94 -21.06
C ILE A 325 -19.47 -20.32 -22.23
N TRP A 326 -18.23 -20.75 -22.51
CA TRP A 326 -17.51 -20.31 -23.70
C TRP A 326 -18.24 -20.68 -24.98
N LYS A 327 -18.75 -21.91 -25.08
CA LYS A 327 -19.57 -22.36 -26.21
C LYS A 327 -20.85 -21.54 -26.36
N LEU A 328 -21.52 -21.22 -25.25
CA LEU A 328 -22.72 -20.41 -25.22
C LEU A 328 -22.45 -19.00 -25.77
N GLN A 329 -21.36 -18.37 -25.32
CA GLN A 329 -20.96 -17.02 -25.75
C GLN A 329 -20.44 -16.98 -27.19
N ALA A 330 -19.91 -18.10 -27.70
CA ALA A 330 -19.45 -18.25 -29.08
C ALA A 330 -20.57 -18.69 -30.05
N ALA A 331 -21.81 -18.87 -29.59
CA ALA A 331 -22.91 -19.30 -30.42
C ALA A 331 -23.21 -18.25 -31.51
N TYR A 332 -23.23 -18.67 -32.77
CA TYR A 332 -23.51 -17.79 -33.91
C TYR A 332 -25.00 -17.65 -34.18
N THR A 333 -25.80 -18.65 -33.76
CA THR A 333 -27.24 -18.66 -33.98
C THR A 333 -28.00 -18.82 -32.67
N LYS A 334 -29.24 -18.31 -32.65
CA LYS A 334 -30.14 -18.51 -31.51
C LYS A 334 -30.39 -19.98 -31.22
N ALA A 335 -30.47 -20.84 -32.24
CA ALA A 335 -30.65 -22.28 -32.08
C ALA A 335 -29.45 -22.93 -31.34
N GLU A 336 -28.22 -22.54 -31.68
CA GLU A 336 -27.01 -23.00 -30.98
C GLU A 336 -26.96 -22.50 -29.53
N TYR A 337 -27.35 -21.25 -29.32
CA TYR A 337 -27.43 -20.64 -27.99
C TYR A 337 -28.44 -21.39 -27.11
N ASP A 338 -29.68 -21.57 -27.60
CA ASP A 338 -30.75 -22.26 -26.88
C ASP A 338 -30.41 -23.75 -26.63
N SER A 339 -29.78 -24.42 -27.61
CA SER A 339 -29.29 -25.78 -27.43
C SER A 339 -28.22 -25.87 -26.33
N THR A 340 -27.27 -24.94 -26.30
CA THR A 340 -26.22 -24.91 -25.28
C THR A 340 -26.79 -24.58 -23.90
N LEU A 341 -27.78 -23.70 -23.80
CA LEU A 341 -28.54 -23.47 -22.57
C LEU A 341 -29.20 -24.75 -22.05
N GLY A 342 -29.79 -25.57 -22.93
CA GLY A 342 -30.37 -26.87 -22.55
C GLY A 342 -29.32 -27.83 -21.98
N ILE A 343 -28.13 -27.88 -22.58
CA ILE A 343 -27.01 -28.68 -22.04
C ILE A 343 -26.59 -28.17 -20.66
N ILE A 344 -26.55 -26.84 -20.46
CA ILE A 344 -26.23 -26.24 -19.17
C ILE A 344 -27.30 -26.58 -18.12
N GLU A 345 -28.59 -26.58 -18.47
CA GLU A 345 -29.66 -26.98 -17.55
C GLU A 345 -29.48 -28.41 -17.05
N ILE A 346 -29.10 -29.35 -17.93
CA ILE A 346 -28.86 -30.74 -17.57
C ILE A 346 -27.64 -30.89 -16.65
N ASN A 347 -26.54 -30.18 -16.93
CA ASN A 347 -25.27 -30.37 -16.23
C ASN A 347 -25.11 -29.51 -14.95
N ALA A 348 -25.71 -28.32 -14.93
CA ALA A 348 -25.54 -27.33 -13.87
C ALA A 348 -26.86 -26.85 -13.25
N GLY A 349 -28.01 -27.31 -13.77
CA GLY A 349 -29.34 -27.03 -13.23
C GLY A 349 -30.05 -25.84 -13.88
N ARG A 350 -31.39 -25.83 -13.77
CA ARG A 350 -32.28 -24.80 -14.35
C ARG A 350 -31.95 -23.38 -13.90
N ASN A 351 -31.61 -23.18 -12.62
CA ASN A 351 -31.30 -21.86 -12.08
C ASN A 351 -30.08 -21.21 -12.79
N VAL A 352 -29.09 -22.01 -13.18
CA VAL A 352 -27.92 -21.52 -13.93
C VAL A 352 -28.33 -21.13 -15.34
N ARG A 353 -29.14 -21.97 -16.00
CA ARG A 353 -29.69 -21.69 -17.33
C ARG A 353 -30.49 -20.39 -17.34
N ASP A 354 -31.40 -20.20 -16.38
CA ASP A 354 -32.26 -19.01 -16.31
C ASP A 354 -31.45 -17.74 -16.03
N TYR A 355 -30.41 -17.84 -15.19
CA TYR A 355 -29.50 -16.72 -14.93
C TYR A 355 -28.74 -16.27 -16.18
N LEU A 356 -28.28 -17.21 -17.00
CA LEU A 356 -27.56 -16.93 -18.25
C LEU A 356 -28.50 -16.41 -19.34
N ALA A 357 -29.70 -16.98 -19.45
CA ALA A 357 -30.71 -16.54 -20.40
C ALA A 357 -31.20 -15.10 -20.13
N ALA A 358 -31.08 -14.63 -18.88
CA ALA A 358 -31.41 -13.26 -18.49
C ALA A 358 -30.29 -12.24 -18.78
N ILE A 359 -29.14 -12.68 -19.31
CA ILE A 359 -28.09 -11.79 -19.79
C ILE A 359 -28.42 -11.45 -21.24
N ASP A 360 -28.61 -10.16 -21.52
CA ASP A 360 -28.81 -9.69 -22.90
C ASP A 360 -27.57 -10.01 -23.75
N PRO A 361 -27.71 -10.70 -24.89
CA PRO A 361 -26.59 -11.13 -25.74
C PRO A 361 -25.65 -10.05 -26.30
#